data_AF-A0A2G4TY65-F1
#
_entry.id   AF-A0A2G4TY65-F1
#
_cell.length_a   1.000
_cell.length_b   1.000
_cell.length_c   1.000
_cell.angle_alpha   90.00
_cell.angle_beta   90.00
_cell.angle_gamma   90.00
#
_symmetry.space_group_name_H-M   'P 1'
#
loop_
_entity.id
_entity.type
_entity.pdbx_description
1 polymer ?
#
loop_
_entity_poly.entity_id
_entity_poly.type
_entity_poly.pdbx_seq_one_letter_code
_entity_poly.pdbx_strand_id
1 'polypeptide(L)'
;GASAWDPDFINNKKGCDANFVVLPMITSWPDMQPGDKSNWYKHGEEFGGLRISVEPLKRPDLDITYKRDFYLGIEKNKKYSPVSYIEELGLFFVEVTKELNRSGRPSKGDPELYYWFDEDINGYYWQEVEGRIPVIFDCIWLPLEKKYYICDALFVMSEIGSLVEVTFTVENLPQWKSIVSSTQQFLLSHIKK
;
A
#
# COMPACT_ATOMS: atom_id res chain seq x y z
N GLY A 1 -9.08 -11.84 15.08
CA GLY A 1 -10.32 -12.61 15.27
C GLY A 1 -10.48 -13.56 14.10
N ALA A 2 -11.49 -14.42 14.15
CA ALA A 2 -11.91 -15.25 13.01
C ALA A 2 -12.35 -14.36 11.83
N SER A 3 -12.17 -14.84 10.61
CA SER A 3 -12.57 -14.14 9.38
C SER A 3 -14.09 -13.97 9.30
N ALA A 4 -14.59 -12.96 8.58
CA ALA A 4 -16.03 -12.79 8.32
C ALA A 4 -16.69 -13.98 7.59
N TRP A 5 -15.88 -14.81 6.95
CA TRP A 5 -16.28 -16.03 6.24
C TRP A 5 -16.22 -17.29 7.12
N ASP A 6 -15.71 -17.17 8.35
CA ASP A 6 -15.60 -18.26 9.31
C ASP A 6 -16.88 -18.30 10.17
N PRO A 7 -17.52 -19.46 10.39
CA PRO A 7 -18.63 -19.59 11.33
C PRO A 7 -18.34 -19.00 12.72
N ASP A 8 -17.08 -19.04 13.17
CA ASP A 8 -16.67 -18.47 14.45
C ASP A 8 -16.59 -16.93 14.46
N PHE A 9 -16.85 -16.26 13.33
CA PHE A 9 -16.88 -14.80 13.24
C PHE A 9 -17.81 -14.16 14.28
N ILE A 10 -18.98 -14.78 14.51
CA ILE A 10 -19.98 -14.27 15.45
C ILE A 10 -19.46 -14.22 16.90
N ASN A 11 -18.44 -15.03 17.20
CA ASN A 11 -17.80 -15.15 18.52
C ASN A 11 -16.60 -14.21 18.67
N ASN A 12 -16.27 -13.42 17.64
CA ASN A 12 -15.21 -12.42 17.77
C ASN A 12 -15.51 -11.44 18.90
N LYS A 13 -14.50 -11.19 19.74
CA LYS A 13 -14.53 -10.09 20.71
C LYS A 13 -14.83 -8.78 19.97
N LYS A 14 -15.82 -8.04 20.47
CA LYS A 14 -16.22 -6.73 19.95
C LYS A 14 -15.71 -5.63 20.87
N GLY A 15 -15.58 -4.42 20.35
CA GLY A 15 -15.11 -3.26 21.11
C GLY A 15 -13.59 -3.21 21.25
N CYS A 16 -13.09 -2.42 22.21
CA CYS A 16 -11.66 -2.14 22.37
C CYS A 16 -10.82 -3.38 22.75
N ASP A 17 -11.46 -4.45 23.26
CA ASP A 17 -10.80 -5.70 23.63
C ASP A 17 -10.76 -6.72 22.46
N ALA A 18 -11.07 -6.26 21.25
CA ALA A 18 -11.03 -7.10 20.06
C ALA A 18 -9.59 -7.40 19.64
N ASN A 19 -9.32 -8.67 19.32
CA ASN A 19 -8.05 -9.12 18.78
C ASN A 19 -7.96 -8.74 17.30
N PHE A 20 -7.69 -7.46 16.99
CA PHE A 20 -7.54 -7.01 15.61
C PHE A 20 -6.26 -7.58 14.99
N VAL A 21 -6.40 -8.15 13.80
CA VAL A 21 -5.25 -8.56 12.96
C VAL A 21 -4.77 -7.34 12.16
N VAL A 22 -5.70 -6.47 11.78
CA VAL A 22 -5.46 -5.20 11.08
C VAL A 22 -6.48 -4.19 11.61
N LEU A 23 -6.06 -2.95 11.85
CA LEU A 23 -6.91 -1.81 12.17
C LEU A 23 -6.97 -0.86 10.96
N PRO A 24 -8.06 -0.89 10.16
CA PRO A 24 -8.24 0.01 9.04
C PRO A 24 -8.86 1.34 9.49
N MET A 25 -8.36 2.45 8.94
CA MET A 25 -8.80 3.82 9.18
C MET A 25 -8.83 4.58 7.86
N ILE A 26 -9.69 5.59 7.78
CA ILE A 26 -9.69 6.57 6.70
C ILE A 26 -9.62 7.97 7.30
N THR A 27 -8.81 8.83 6.72
CA THR A 27 -8.66 10.22 7.15
C THR A 27 -8.77 11.17 5.96
N SER A 28 -9.21 12.40 6.19
CA SER A 28 -9.00 13.46 5.23
C SER A 28 -7.51 13.75 5.08
N TRP A 29 -7.13 14.28 3.92
CA TRP A 29 -5.78 14.80 3.67
C TRP A 29 -5.90 16.26 3.24
N PRO A 30 -5.11 17.21 3.79
CA PRO A 30 -4.02 17.04 4.76
C PRO A 30 -4.43 17.11 6.25
N ASP A 31 -5.69 17.40 6.57
CA ASP A 31 -6.10 17.72 7.95
C ASP A 31 -6.17 16.51 8.91
N MET A 32 -6.05 15.28 8.40
CA MET A 32 -6.08 14.03 9.17
C MET A 32 -7.36 13.86 10.04
N GLN A 33 -8.47 14.48 9.65
CA GLN A 33 -9.76 14.28 10.32
C GLN A 33 -10.37 12.93 9.93
N PRO A 34 -11.22 12.30 10.77
CA PRO A 34 -11.92 11.09 10.39
C PRO A 34 -12.62 11.24 9.03
N GLY A 35 -12.31 10.36 8.09
CA GLY A 35 -12.86 10.42 6.74
C GLY A 35 -14.36 10.11 6.71
N ASP A 36 -15.07 10.70 5.75
CA ASP A 36 -16.47 10.35 5.50
C ASP A 36 -16.57 8.96 4.86
N LYS A 37 -17.07 7.99 5.63
CA LYS A 37 -17.31 6.62 5.16
C LYS A 37 -18.20 6.57 3.92
N SER A 38 -19.21 7.44 3.83
CA SER A 38 -20.11 7.47 2.68
C SER A 38 -19.38 7.90 1.42
N ASN A 39 -18.45 8.86 1.56
CA ASN A 39 -17.61 9.32 0.46
C ASN A 39 -16.64 8.23 0.03
N TRP A 40 -15.99 7.56 0.99
CA TRP A 40 -15.15 6.38 0.74
C TRP A 40 -15.90 5.28 -0.01
N TYR A 41 -17.10 4.89 0.41
CA TYR A 41 -17.87 3.84 -0.28
C TYR A 41 -18.29 4.23 -1.70
N LYS A 42 -18.40 5.53 -2.00
CA LYS A 42 -18.78 6.02 -3.33
C LYS A 42 -17.59 6.19 -4.27
N HIS A 43 -16.47 6.69 -3.77
CA HIS A 43 -15.31 7.09 -4.56
C HIS A 43 -14.10 6.17 -4.39
N GLY A 44 -14.16 5.23 -3.45
CA GLY A 44 -13.06 4.35 -3.12
C GLY A 44 -11.80 5.14 -2.81
N GLU A 45 -10.71 4.75 -3.45
CA GLU A 45 -9.37 5.32 -3.28
C GLU A 45 -9.25 6.75 -3.87
N GLU A 46 -10.23 7.20 -4.66
CA GLU A 46 -10.31 8.57 -5.20
C GLU A 46 -11.04 9.55 -4.27
N PHE A 47 -11.40 9.14 -3.04
CA PHE A 47 -12.13 9.99 -2.10
C PHE A 47 -11.34 11.22 -1.58
N GLY A 48 -10.07 11.37 -1.99
CA GLY A 48 -9.23 12.53 -1.69
C GLY A 48 -8.60 12.52 -0.29
N GLY A 49 -8.61 11.38 0.41
CA GLY A 49 -8.00 11.21 1.72
C GLY A 49 -6.92 10.14 1.77
N LEU A 50 -6.56 9.71 2.98
CA LEU A 50 -5.65 8.59 3.21
C LEU A 50 -6.42 7.41 3.78
N ARG A 51 -6.11 6.21 3.30
CA ARG A 51 -6.48 4.97 3.99
C ARG A 51 -5.26 4.47 4.73
N ILE A 52 -5.40 4.26 6.04
CA ILE A 52 -4.32 3.81 6.91
C ILE A 52 -4.69 2.45 7.44
N SER A 53 -3.77 1.49 7.35
CA SER A 53 -3.90 0.20 8.03
C SER A 53 -2.73 0.00 8.97
N VAL A 54 -3.04 -0.48 10.18
CA VAL A 54 -2.05 -0.80 11.21
C VAL A 54 -2.19 -2.26 11.57
N GLU A 55 -1.11 -3.03 11.44
CA GLU A 55 -1.06 -4.42 11.86
C GLU A 55 0.09 -4.68 12.83
N PRO A 56 -0.06 -5.61 13.80
CA PRO A 56 1.04 -5.99 14.68
C PRO A 56 2.23 -6.47 13.87
N LEU A 57 3.42 -6.03 14.26
CA LEU A 57 4.65 -6.43 13.60
C LEU A 57 4.90 -7.93 13.84
N LYS A 58 4.85 -8.72 12.76
CA LYS A 58 5.06 -10.18 12.82
C LYS A 58 6.53 -10.58 12.77
N ARG A 59 7.41 -9.63 12.45
CA ARG A 59 8.85 -9.83 12.25
C ARG A 59 9.65 -9.01 13.27
N PRO A 60 10.86 -9.44 13.65
CA PRO A 60 11.72 -8.64 14.52
C PRO A 60 12.39 -7.46 13.79
N ASP A 61 12.25 -7.37 12.46
CA ASP A 61 12.89 -6.35 11.63
C ASP A 61 12.40 -4.95 12.02
N LEU A 62 13.34 -4.04 12.28
CA LEU A 62 13.05 -2.65 12.68
C LEU A 62 12.80 -1.72 11.47
N ASP A 63 12.94 -2.23 10.25
CA ASP A 63 12.79 -1.50 9.00
C ASP A 63 12.12 -2.36 7.93
N ILE A 64 11.83 -1.76 6.77
CA ILE A 64 11.06 -2.39 5.70
C ILE A 64 11.94 -2.96 4.58
N THR A 65 13.25 -3.16 4.84
CA THR A 65 14.21 -3.63 3.82
C THR A 65 13.79 -4.94 3.16
N TYR A 66 13.19 -5.86 3.94
CA TYR A 66 12.70 -7.13 3.44
C TYR A 66 11.65 -6.98 2.32
N LYS A 67 10.88 -5.87 2.29
CA LYS A 67 9.89 -5.62 1.23
C LYS A 67 10.56 -5.26 -0.08
N ARG A 68 11.63 -4.45 -0.07
CA ARG A 68 12.41 -4.21 -1.29
C ARG A 68 12.93 -5.53 -1.84
N ASP A 69 13.55 -6.35 -0.99
CA ASP A 69 14.12 -7.63 -1.42
C ASP A 69 13.04 -8.58 -1.97
N PHE A 70 11.83 -8.55 -1.40
CA PHE A 70 10.68 -9.28 -1.91
C PHE A 70 10.20 -8.74 -3.27
N TYR A 71 10.04 -7.43 -3.42
CA TYR A 71 9.59 -6.82 -4.67
C TYR A 71 10.59 -7.02 -5.81
N LEU A 72 11.89 -6.94 -5.50
CA LEU A 72 13.00 -7.10 -6.45
C LEU A 72 13.53 -8.53 -6.55
N GLY A 73 12.88 -9.49 -5.88
CA GLY A 73 13.25 -10.89 -5.93
C GLY A 73 13.17 -11.45 -7.35
N ILE A 74 14.24 -12.09 -7.83
CA ILE A 74 14.30 -12.63 -9.20
C ILE A 74 13.22 -13.70 -9.37
N GLU A 75 12.31 -13.46 -10.32
CA GLU A 75 11.28 -14.41 -10.75
C GLU A 75 11.31 -14.52 -12.27
N LYS A 76 11.06 -15.72 -12.81
CA LYS A 76 11.16 -15.99 -14.25
C LYS A 76 10.23 -15.12 -15.10
N ASN A 77 9.08 -14.71 -14.54
CA ASN A 77 8.05 -13.94 -15.20
C ASN A 77 8.08 -12.44 -14.82
N LYS A 78 9.13 -11.96 -14.15
CA LYS A 78 9.30 -10.53 -13.85
C LYS A 78 10.40 -9.92 -14.70
N LYS A 79 10.13 -8.74 -15.24
CA LYS A 79 11.08 -7.86 -15.92
C LYS A 79 11.25 -6.61 -15.08
N TYR A 80 12.48 -6.12 -15.01
CA TYR A 80 12.86 -4.98 -14.18
C TYR A 80 13.47 -3.91 -15.07
N SER A 81 12.98 -2.68 -14.93
CA SER A 81 13.71 -1.51 -15.43
C SER A 81 14.99 -1.29 -14.61
N PRO A 82 15.98 -0.56 -15.13
CA PRO A 82 17.11 -0.13 -14.33
C PRO A 82 16.63 0.70 -13.13
N VAL A 83 17.24 0.48 -11.97
CA VAL A 83 16.98 1.31 -10.79
C VAL A 83 17.48 2.73 -11.07
N SER A 84 16.65 3.73 -10.80
CA SER A 84 17.00 5.15 -10.88
C SER A 84 16.79 5.85 -9.53
N TYR A 85 17.37 7.04 -9.38
CA TYR A 85 17.15 7.90 -8.21
C TYR A 85 16.44 9.18 -8.66
N ILE A 86 15.30 9.47 -8.04
CA ILE A 86 14.48 10.64 -8.35
C ILE A 86 14.78 11.71 -7.29
N GLU A 87 15.63 12.67 -7.64
CA GLU A 87 16.14 13.69 -6.71
C GLU A 87 15.03 14.51 -6.04
N GLU A 88 13.99 14.87 -6.79
CA GLU A 88 12.86 15.69 -6.32
C GLU A 88 12.08 15.00 -5.20
N LEU A 89 12.01 13.66 -5.25
CA LEU A 89 11.35 12.85 -4.22
C LEU A 89 12.33 12.42 -3.12
N GLY A 90 13.63 12.35 -3.44
CA GLY A 90 14.65 11.74 -2.60
C GLY A 90 14.44 10.23 -2.44
N LEU A 91 14.00 9.56 -3.51
CA LEU A 91 13.66 8.14 -3.52
C LEU A 91 14.35 7.43 -4.68
N PHE A 92 14.74 6.18 -4.46
CA PHE A 92 15.01 5.25 -5.55
C PHE A 92 13.71 4.82 -6.21
N PHE A 93 13.77 4.42 -7.46
CA PHE A 93 12.63 3.95 -8.25
C PHE A 93 13.01 2.78 -9.14
N VAL A 94 12.09 1.85 -9.29
CA VAL A 94 12.14 0.79 -10.30
C VAL A 94 10.73 0.41 -10.73
N GLU A 95 10.56 0.27 -12.03
CA GLU A 95 9.36 -0.32 -12.60
C GLU A 95 9.55 -1.83 -12.75
N VAL A 96 8.53 -2.58 -12.36
CA VAL A 96 8.50 -4.03 -12.45
C VAL A 96 7.27 -4.46 -13.25
N THR A 97 7.53 -5.20 -14.32
CA THR A 97 6.49 -5.80 -15.16
C THR A 97 6.43 -7.28 -14.86
N LYS A 98 5.25 -7.79 -14.48
CA LYS A 98 5.02 -9.20 -14.21
C LYS A 98 4.10 -9.79 -15.29
N GLU A 99 4.60 -10.77 -16.03
CA GLU A 99 3.79 -11.54 -16.98
C GLU A 99 2.75 -12.38 -16.22
N LEU A 100 1.51 -12.32 -16.71
CA LEU A 100 0.35 -12.99 -16.16
C LEU A 100 0.05 -14.27 -16.95
N ASN A 101 0.25 -15.42 -16.31
CA ASN A 101 -0.09 -16.71 -16.90
C ASN A 101 -1.60 -16.97 -16.82
N ARG A 102 -2.36 -16.30 -17.68
CA ARG A 102 -3.82 -16.46 -17.78
C ARG A 102 -4.18 -17.49 -18.86
N SER A 103 -4.99 -18.48 -18.51
CA SER A 103 -5.61 -19.38 -19.48
C SER A 103 -6.86 -18.75 -20.09
N GLY A 104 -7.20 -19.13 -21.32
CA GLY A 104 -8.49 -18.75 -21.92
C GLY A 104 -8.57 -17.33 -22.43
N ARG A 105 -7.54 -16.85 -23.15
CA ARG A 105 -7.58 -15.55 -23.84
C ARG A 105 -8.89 -15.41 -24.63
N PRO A 106 -9.66 -14.32 -24.43
CA PRO A 106 -10.91 -14.09 -25.14
C PRO A 106 -10.71 -14.09 -26.65
N SER A 107 -11.72 -14.54 -27.37
CA SER A 107 -11.68 -14.59 -28.83
C SER A 107 -11.71 -13.18 -29.43
N LYS A 108 -11.20 -13.05 -30.66
CA LYS A 108 -11.25 -11.77 -31.38
C LYS A 108 -12.72 -11.34 -31.56
N GLY A 109 -13.07 -10.15 -31.06
CA GLY A 109 -14.43 -9.60 -31.09
C GLY A 109 -15.19 -9.75 -29.78
N ASP A 110 -14.65 -10.48 -28.80
CA ASP A 110 -15.17 -10.50 -27.43
C ASP A 110 -14.89 -9.14 -26.75
N PRO A 111 -15.90 -8.47 -26.15
CA PRO A 111 -15.69 -7.25 -25.38
C PRO A 111 -14.68 -7.41 -24.24
N GLU A 112 -14.55 -8.60 -23.64
CA GLU A 112 -13.57 -8.86 -22.58
C GLU A 112 -12.13 -8.73 -23.06
N LEU A 113 -11.87 -8.93 -24.36
CA LEU A 113 -10.54 -8.78 -24.94
C LEU A 113 -9.99 -7.36 -24.75
N TYR A 114 -10.86 -6.34 -24.65
CA TYR A 114 -10.45 -4.96 -24.38
C TYR A 114 -9.87 -4.78 -22.97
N TYR A 115 -10.36 -5.54 -22.00
CA TYR A 115 -9.91 -5.53 -20.61
C TYR A 115 -8.88 -6.63 -20.31
N TRP A 116 -8.41 -7.33 -21.34
CA TRP A 116 -7.45 -8.42 -21.21
C TRP A 116 -6.02 -7.91 -21.28
N PHE A 117 -5.33 -7.88 -20.14
CA PHE A 117 -3.93 -7.54 -20.02
C PHE A 117 -3.11 -8.78 -19.67
N ASP A 118 -2.01 -8.99 -20.40
CA ASP A 118 -1.10 -10.12 -20.22
C ASP A 118 0.03 -9.79 -19.22
N GLU A 119 0.07 -8.56 -18.69
CA GLU A 119 1.11 -8.05 -17.79
C GLU A 119 0.49 -7.16 -16.70
N ASP A 120 1.02 -7.26 -15.47
CA ASP A 120 0.84 -6.28 -14.41
C ASP A 120 2.09 -5.41 -14.29
N ILE A 121 1.92 -4.11 -14.04
CA ILE A 121 3.03 -3.15 -13.88
C ILE A 121 2.90 -2.48 -12.52
N ASN A 122 3.99 -2.46 -11.77
CA ASN A 122 4.10 -1.75 -10.49
C ASN A 122 5.35 -0.87 -10.50
N GLY A 123 5.20 0.32 -9.94
CA GLY A 123 6.30 1.23 -9.67
C GLY A 123 6.66 1.15 -8.20
N TYR A 124 7.86 0.68 -7.88
CA TYR A 124 8.35 0.64 -6.52
C TYR A 124 9.28 1.80 -6.25
N TYR A 125 9.02 2.53 -5.17
CA TYR A 125 9.88 3.61 -4.70
C TYR A 125 10.36 3.31 -3.30
N TRP A 126 11.58 3.71 -2.93
CA TRP A 126 12.03 3.56 -1.53
C TRP A 126 13.03 4.62 -1.14
N GLN A 127 13.03 4.94 0.15
CA GLN A 127 14.11 5.72 0.74
C GLN A 127 15.20 4.76 1.20
N GLU A 128 16.46 5.15 1.05
CA GLU A 128 17.57 4.44 1.67
C GLU A 128 18.35 5.39 2.59
N VAL A 129 18.53 5.00 3.85
CA VAL A 129 19.26 5.76 4.87
C VAL A 129 20.22 4.81 5.54
N GLU A 130 21.53 5.05 5.38
CA GLU A 130 22.59 4.21 5.97
C GLU A 130 22.42 2.71 5.65
N GLY A 131 21.98 2.39 4.42
CA GLY A 131 21.75 1.02 3.95
C GLY A 131 20.45 0.38 4.45
N ARG A 132 19.60 1.13 5.15
CA ARG A 132 18.28 0.67 5.62
C ARG A 132 17.15 1.35 4.86
N ILE A 133 16.02 0.67 4.78
CA ILE A 133 14.82 1.19 4.12
C ILE A 133 13.78 1.52 5.18
N PRO A 134 13.63 2.80 5.58
CA PRO A 134 12.61 3.19 6.55
C PRO A 134 11.20 3.19 5.95
N VAL A 135 11.07 3.41 4.64
CA VAL A 135 9.79 3.45 3.93
C VAL A 135 9.96 2.97 2.48
N ILE A 136 8.96 2.24 2.00
CA ILE A 136 8.82 1.77 0.63
C ILE A 136 7.41 2.09 0.12
N PHE A 137 7.29 2.28 -1.19
CA PHE A 137 6.03 2.58 -1.87
C PHE A 137 5.78 1.55 -2.96
N ASP A 138 4.56 1.05 -3.03
CA ASP A 138 4.05 0.20 -4.11
C ASP A 138 2.98 0.99 -4.87
N CYS A 139 3.31 1.49 -6.06
CA CYS A 139 2.39 2.25 -6.88
C CYS A 139 1.85 1.38 -8.02
N ILE A 140 0.52 1.24 -8.05
CA ILE A 140 -0.17 0.37 -9.01
C ILE A 140 -0.40 1.13 -10.31
N TRP A 141 -0.14 0.48 -11.44
CA TRP A 141 -0.42 1.00 -12.78
C TRP A 141 -1.84 0.66 -13.23
N LEU A 142 -2.56 1.62 -13.83
CA LEU A 142 -3.80 1.37 -14.58
C LEU A 142 -3.48 1.14 -16.06
N PRO A 143 -3.66 -0.09 -16.59
CA PRO A 143 -3.33 -0.38 -17.98
C PRO A 143 -4.17 0.43 -18.98
N LEU A 144 -5.44 0.70 -18.65
CA LEU A 144 -6.35 1.46 -19.51
C LEU A 144 -5.95 2.94 -19.62
N GLU A 145 -5.59 3.56 -18.49
CA GLU A 145 -5.25 4.99 -18.44
C GLU A 145 -3.76 5.25 -18.68
N LYS A 146 -2.94 4.18 -18.70
CA LYS A 146 -1.50 4.23 -18.87
C LYS A 146 -0.82 5.20 -17.91
N LYS A 147 -1.19 5.12 -16.64
CA LYS A 147 -0.57 5.87 -15.55
C LYS A 147 -0.64 5.08 -14.25
N TYR A 148 0.23 5.43 -13.32
CA TYR A 148 0.04 5.11 -11.91
C TYR A 148 -1.18 5.88 -11.38
N TYR A 149 -1.89 5.30 -10.40
CA TYR A 149 -3.10 5.94 -9.84
C TYR A 149 -3.15 5.90 -8.32
N ILE A 150 -2.67 4.82 -7.71
CA ILE A 150 -2.63 4.63 -6.25
C ILE A 150 -1.23 4.19 -5.85
N CYS A 151 -0.79 4.66 -4.69
CA CYS A 151 0.41 4.18 -4.02
C CYS A 151 0.10 3.76 -2.59
N ASP A 152 0.68 2.64 -2.17
CA ASP A 152 0.73 2.21 -0.78
C ASP A 152 2.12 2.51 -0.21
N ALA A 153 2.21 3.34 0.83
CA ALA A 153 3.43 3.51 1.61
C ALA A 153 3.47 2.51 2.77
N LEU A 154 4.54 1.74 2.87
CA LEU A 154 4.77 0.78 3.96
C LEU A 154 5.98 1.21 4.80
N PHE A 155 5.79 1.27 6.11
CA PHE A 155 6.86 1.56 7.07
C PHE A 155 6.60 0.93 8.44
N VAL A 156 7.67 0.67 9.18
CA VAL A 156 7.59 0.12 10.54
C VAL A 156 7.53 1.27 11.55
N MET A 157 6.60 1.20 12.50
CA MET A 157 6.58 2.05 13.71
C MET A 157 6.96 1.21 14.91
N SER A 158 8.25 1.23 15.24
CA SER A 158 8.83 0.42 16.32
C SER A 158 8.30 0.81 17.70
N GLU A 159 7.97 2.09 17.90
CA GLU A 159 7.41 2.65 19.14
C GLU A 159 6.13 1.94 19.58
N ILE A 160 5.39 1.40 18.61
CA ILE A 160 4.09 0.76 18.81
C ILE A 160 4.09 -0.69 18.28
N GLY A 161 5.27 -1.22 17.94
CA GLY A 161 5.47 -2.57 17.43
C GLY A 161 4.56 -2.93 16.26
N SER A 162 4.36 -2.01 15.31
CA SER A 162 3.39 -2.18 14.22
C SER A 162 3.97 -1.91 12.84
N LEU A 163 3.46 -2.62 11.83
CA LEU A 163 3.59 -2.26 10.43
C LEU A 163 2.43 -1.33 10.06
N VAL A 164 2.75 -0.25 9.36
CA VAL A 164 1.78 0.73 8.88
C VAL A 164 1.81 0.76 7.36
N GLU A 165 0.62 0.70 6.77
CA GLU A 165 0.38 0.88 5.34
C GLU A 165 -0.52 2.10 5.14
N VAL A 166 -0.13 3.01 4.26
CA VAL A 166 -0.89 4.22 3.94
C VAL A 166 -1.14 4.28 2.44
N THR A 167 -2.40 4.11 2.05
CA THR A 167 -2.85 4.21 0.66
C THR A 167 -3.27 5.65 0.34
N PHE A 168 -2.81 6.16 -0.80
CA PHE A 168 -3.14 7.49 -1.32
C PHE A 168 -3.02 7.53 -2.84
N THR A 169 -3.63 8.53 -3.48
CA THR A 169 -3.52 8.71 -4.94
C THR A 169 -2.12 9.18 -5.35
N VAL A 170 -1.63 8.75 -6.52
CA VAL A 170 -0.24 9.01 -6.93
C VAL A 170 0.13 10.50 -6.96
N GLU A 171 -0.84 11.39 -7.16
CA GLU A 171 -0.64 12.85 -7.15
C GLU A 171 -0.12 13.36 -5.79
N ASN A 172 -0.34 12.60 -4.72
CA ASN A 172 0.15 12.91 -3.39
C ASN A 172 1.55 12.33 -3.09
N LEU A 173 2.15 11.54 -4.00
CA LEU A 173 3.50 11.00 -3.82
C LEU A 173 4.57 12.08 -3.56
N PRO A 174 4.56 13.26 -4.21
CA PRO A 174 5.50 14.34 -3.86
C PRO A 174 5.40 14.81 -2.39
N GLN A 175 4.27 14.56 -1.72
CA GLN A 175 4.03 14.90 -0.31
C GLN A 175 4.29 13.73 0.64
N TRP A 176 4.91 12.63 0.18
CA TRP A 176 5.06 11.40 0.95
C TRP A 176 5.68 11.61 2.34
N LYS A 177 6.66 12.52 2.47
CA LYS A 177 7.33 12.82 3.76
C LYS A 177 6.31 13.33 4.78
N SER A 178 5.44 14.23 4.35
CA SER A 178 4.35 14.79 5.17
C SER A 178 3.31 13.73 5.49
N ILE A 179 2.97 12.86 4.54
CA ILE A 179 2.01 11.76 4.75
C ILE A 179 2.52 10.79 5.81
N VAL A 180 3.76 10.32 5.68
CA VAL A 180 4.40 9.41 6.63
C VAL A 180 4.49 10.06 8.01
N SER A 181 5.02 11.29 8.09
CA SER A 181 5.19 11.99 9.36
C SER A 181 3.85 12.30 10.05
N SER A 182 2.85 12.76 9.31
CA SER A 182 1.52 13.07 9.85
C SER A 182 0.80 11.80 10.31
N THR A 183 0.96 10.69 9.58
CA THR A 183 0.41 9.39 9.97
C THR A 183 1.05 8.90 11.27
N GLN A 184 2.38 8.98 11.40
CA GLN A 184 3.08 8.62 12.64
C GLN A 184 2.57 9.45 13.83
N GLN A 185 2.49 10.78 13.68
CA GLN A 185 1.98 11.67 14.72
C GLN A 185 0.51 11.37 15.08
N PHE A 186 -0.33 11.17 14.07
CA PHE A 186 -1.73 10.81 14.25
C PHE A 186 -1.87 9.53 15.08
N LEU A 187 -1.16 8.46 14.72
CA LEU A 187 -1.21 7.19 15.44
C LEU A 187 -0.70 7.31 16.88
N LEU A 188 0.45 7.97 17.08
CA LEU A 188 1.03 8.16 18.43
C LEU A 188 0.12 8.99 19.35
N SER A 189 -0.63 9.96 18.80
CA SER A 189 -1.56 10.79 19.60
C SER A 189 -2.81 10.04 20.08
N HIS A 190 -3.16 8.91 19.45
CA HIS A 190 -4.36 8.13 19.77
C HIS A 190 -4.07 6.84 20.54
N ILE A 191 -2.80 6.55 20.83
CA ILE A 191 -2.39 5.42 21.66
C ILE A 191 -2.39 5.87 23.12
N LYS A 192 -3.15 5.15 23.96
CA LYS A 192 -3.12 5.36 25.41
C LYS A 192 -1.78 4.86 25.96
N LYS A 193 -1.10 5.73 26.71
CA LYS A 193 0.08 5.37 27.51
C LYS A 193 -0.30 4.51 28.71
#